data_AF-A0A8T3TN78-F1
#
_entry.id   AF-A0A8T3TN78-F1
#
_cell.length_a   1.000
_cell.length_b   1.000
_cell.length_c   1.000
_cell.angle_alpha   90.00
_cell.angle_beta   90.00
_cell.angle_gamma   90.00
#
_symmetry.space_group_name_H-M   'P 1'
#
loop_
_entity.id
_entity.type
_entity.pdbx_description
1 polymer ?
#
loop_
_entity_poly.entity_id
_entity_poly.type
_entity_poly.pdbx_seq_one_letter_code
_entity_poly.pdbx_strand_id
1 'polypeptide(L)'
;MSRGRGRGAAIAAAVVLAIAGCGGGGDGGNGGEGGNGGEGGATFADRLTVTSADERVAHGLQAGRYRLTWDADCRPTISLTPADGGEAAYSATPSLKFVVVNGLAAGLYFVDLEGDDCGDWEISLTSM
;
A
#
# COMPACT_ATOMS: atom_id res chain seq x y z
N MET A 1 -46.72 -13.40 -10.44
CA MET A 1 -45.33 -13.53 -10.91
C MET A 1 -44.42 -13.05 -9.80
N SER A 2 -43.70 -13.95 -9.12
CA SER A 2 -42.76 -13.59 -8.05
C SER A 2 -41.48 -14.40 -8.26
N ARG A 3 -40.39 -13.71 -8.59
CA ARG A 3 -39.05 -14.29 -8.75
C ARG A 3 -38.04 -13.28 -8.21
N GLY A 4 -37.15 -13.75 -7.35
CA GLY A 4 -35.98 -13.01 -6.89
C GLY A 4 -35.40 -13.58 -5.60
N ARG A 5 -35.01 -14.87 -5.63
CA ARG A 5 -34.38 -15.56 -4.51
C ARG A 5 -32.91 -15.17 -4.49
N GLY A 6 -32.49 -14.44 -3.47
CA GLY A 6 -31.10 -14.08 -3.22
C GLY A 6 -30.21 -15.31 -3.10
N ARG A 7 -29.03 -15.23 -3.68
CA ARG A 7 -27.91 -16.15 -3.44
C ARG A 7 -26.68 -15.30 -3.18
N GLY A 8 -26.42 -15.05 -1.90
CA GLY A 8 -25.11 -14.56 -1.46
C GLY A 8 -24.09 -15.67 -1.70
N ALA A 9 -23.12 -15.40 -2.56
CA ALA A 9 -21.96 -16.25 -2.73
C ALA A 9 -20.90 -15.79 -1.72
N ALA A 10 -20.74 -16.56 -0.65
CA ALA A 10 -19.56 -16.50 0.18
C ALA A 10 -18.40 -17.09 -0.62
N ILE A 11 -17.39 -16.29 -0.94
CA ILE A 11 -16.14 -16.77 -1.53
C ILE A 11 -15.10 -16.74 -0.42
N ALA A 12 -14.74 -17.92 0.06
CA ALA A 12 -13.71 -18.12 1.07
C ALA A 12 -12.33 -17.86 0.45
N ALA A 13 -11.55 -16.97 1.07
CA ALA A 13 -10.17 -16.71 0.69
C ALA A 13 -9.26 -17.83 1.25
N ALA A 14 -8.57 -18.53 0.35
CA ALA A 14 -7.52 -19.47 0.71
C ALA A 14 -6.19 -18.70 0.87
N VAL A 15 -5.67 -18.65 2.09
CA VAL A 15 -4.34 -18.09 2.40
C VAL A 15 -3.33 -19.23 2.31
N VAL A 16 -2.43 -19.17 1.34
CA VAL A 16 -1.25 -20.06 1.25
C VAL A 16 -0.10 -19.36 1.96
N LEU A 17 0.26 -19.82 3.16
CA LEU A 17 1.51 -19.46 3.82
C LEU A 17 2.64 -20.37 3.30
N ALA A 18 3.57 -19.81 2.55
CA ALA A 18 4.86 -20.45 2.27
C ALA A 18 5.91 -19.82 3.20
N ILE A 19 6.43 -20.63 4.12
CA ILE A 19 7.57 -20.27 4.98
C ILE A 19 8.81 -20.88 4.32
N ALA A 20 9.71 -20.04 3.84
CA ALA A 20 11.07 -20.45 3.53
C ALA A 20 12.01 -19.50 4.28
N GLY A 21 12.87 -20.09 5.08
CA GLY A 21 14.05 -19.44 5.62
C GLY A 21 15.22 -20.34 5.30
N CYS A 22 16.28 -19.80 4.69
CA CYS A 22 17.61 -20.41 4.69
C CYS A 22 18.69 -19.43 4.17
N GLY A 23 19.58 -18.97 5.06
CA GLY A 23 21.03 -18.87 4.80
C GLY A 23 21.64 -17.64 4.07
N GLY A 24 22.27 -16.75 4.85
CA GLY A 24 23.72 -16.49 4.78
C GLY A 24 24.36 -15.65 3.64
N GLY A 25 24.91 -14.49 4.03
CA GLY A 25 26.27 -14.02 3.63
C GLY A 25 26.44 -13.29 2.29
N GLY A 26 27.09 -12.11 2.32
CA GLY A 26 27.72 -11.50 1.13
C GLY A 26 27.90 -9.98 1.19
N ASP A 27 29.14 -9.55 1.05
CA ASP A 27 29.66 -8.18 1.00
C ASP A 27 29.10 -7.27 -0.12
N GLY A 28 29.09 -5.96 0.18
CA GLY A 28 29.55 -4.88 -0.73
C GLY A 28 28.80 -4.59 -2.02
N GLY A 29 28.36 -3.33 -2.21
CA GLY A 29 28.08 -2.80 -3.54
C GLY A 29 27.19 -1.57 -3.59
N ASN A 30 27.76 -0.46 -4.07
CA ASN A 30 27.02 0.70 -4.57
C ASN A 30 26.29 0.36 -5.88
N GLY A 31 25.08 0.90 -6.04
CA GLY A 31 24.54 1.32 -7.32
C GLY A 31 23.52 0.38 -7.99
N GLY A 32 22.43 0.98 -8.47
CA GLY A 32 21.67 0.46 -9.60
C GLY A 32 20.22 0.09 -9.30
N GLU A 33 19.32 0.67 -10.09
CA GLU A 33 17.94 0.24 -10.31
C GLU A 33 17.82 -1.27 -10.60
N GLY A 34 16.75 -1.90 -10.13
CA GLY A 34 16.42 -3.29 -10.49
C GLY A 34 15.49 -3.95 -9.50
N GLY A 35 14.21 -4.04 -9.85
CA GLY A 35 13.18 -4.67 -9.03
C GLY A 35 13.22 -6.20 -9.01
N ASN A 36 12.38 -6.69 -8.09
CA ASN A 36 11.81 -8.04 -7.93
C ASN A 36 12.64 -9.12 -7.22
N GLY A 37 12.18 -9.47 -6.02
CA GLY A 37 11.96 -10.88 -5.68
C GLY A 37 12.62 -11.38 -4.40
N GLY A 38 11.88 -11.30 -3.29
CA GLY A 38 11.76 -12.43 -2.35
C GLY A 38 12.60 -12.40 -1.06
N GLU A 39 11.85 -12.50 0.05
CA GLU A 39 12.25 -13.02 1.38
C GLU A 39 13.08 -12.08 2.29
N GLY A 40 12.41 -11.19 3.01
CA GLY A 40 13.02 -10.41 4.09
C GLY A 40 11.95 -9.79 4.98
N GLY A 41 12.14 -9.82 6.30
CA GLY A 41 11.21 -9.19 7.25
C GLY A 41 10.85 -7.78 6.82
N ALA A 42 9.57 -7.40 6.99
CA ALA A 42 9.01 -6.15 6.49
C ALA A 42 10.05 -5.01 6.55
N THR A 43 10.62 -4.67 5.40
CA THR A 43 11.57 -3.56 5.31
C THR A 43 10.73 -2.32 5.40
N PHE A 44 10.70 -1.71 6.58
CA PHE A 44 10.01 -0.46 6.80
C PHE A 44 10.86 0.66 6.23
N ALA A 45 10.39 1.25 5.12
CA ALA A 45 11.08 2.33 4.45
C ALA A 45 10.68 3.68 5.03
N ASP A 46 11.62 4.63 5.07
CA ASP A 46 11.36 6.05 5.32
C ASP A 46 10.84 6.76 4.05
N ARG A 47 10.95 6.11 2.88
CA ARG A 47 10.39 6.57 1.61
C ARG A 47 9.77 5.42 0.83
N LEU A 48 8.61 5.67 0.25
CA LEU A 48 7.88 4.71 -0.57
C LEU A 48 7.27 5.41 -1.78
N THR A 49 7.30 4.74 -2.93
CA THR A 49 6.53 5.13 -4.12
C THR A 49 5.64 3.95 -4.51
N VAL A 50 4.36 4.22 -4.74
CA VAL A 50 3.31 3.24 -5.08
C VAL A 50 2.61 3.73 -6.34
N THR A 51 2.39 2.84 -7.29
CA THR A 51 1.69 3.15 -8.54
C THR A 51 0.36 2.41 -8.64
N SER A 52 -0.46 2.75 -9.65
CA SER A 52 -1.67 2.00 -10.00
C SER A 52 -1.42 0.51 -10.25
N ALA A 53 -0.19 0.09 -10.62
CA ALA A 53 0.16 -1.32 -10.81
C ALA A 53 0.37 -2.08 -9.48
N ASP A 54 0.56 -1.35 -8.37
CA ASP A 54 0.81 -1.90 -7.04
C ASP A 54 -0.47 -1.91 -6.17
N GLU A 55 -1.65 -1.76 -6.78
CA GLU A 55 -2.91 -1.79 -6.05
C GLU A 55 -3.05 -3.11 -5.26
N ARG A 56 -3.41 -3.00 -3.97
CA ARG A 56 -3.49 -4.12 -3.02
C ARG A 56 -2.17 -4.86 -2.75
N VAL A 57 -1.03 -4.23 -3.04
CA VAL A 57 0.27 -4.68 -2.52
C VAL A 57 0.54 -4.00 -1.18
N ALA A 58 0.93 -4.78 -0.18
CA ALA A 58 1.23 -4.24 1.14
C ALA A 58 2.67 -3.71 1.19
N HIS A 59 2.85 -2.49 1.68
CA HIS A 59 4.14 -1.82 1.78
C HIS A 59 4.52 -1.51 3.23
N GLY A 60 5.79 -1.71 3.59
CA GLY A 60 6.29 -1.44 4.93
C GLY A 60 6.60 0.04 5.15
N LEU A 61 5.95 0.65 6.15
CA LEU A 61 6.24 2.00 6.63
C LEU A 61 6.72 1.99 8.08
N GLN A 62 7.71 2.83 8.40
CA GLN A 62 8.13 3.07 9.78
C GLN A 62 7.09 3.88 10.53
N ALA A 63 7.11 3.81 11.87
CA ALA A 63 6.30 4.71 12.67
C ALA A 63 6.77 6.16 12.47
N GLY A 64 5.84 7.09 12.26
CA GLY A 64 6.23 8.48 12.13
C GLY A 64 5.24 9.38 11.40
N ARG A 65 5.79 10.49 10.91
CA ARG A 65 5.07 11.53 10.17
C ARG A 65 5.54 11.49 8.73
N TYR A 66 4.61 11.53 7.79
CA TYR A 66 4.91 11.43 6.37
C TYR A 66 4.35 12.61 5.60
N ARG A 67 5.12 13.08 4.62
CA ARG A 67 4.61 13.86 3.51
C ARG A 67 4.13 12.89 2.45
N LEU A 68 2.83 12.94 2.13
CA LEU A 68 2.23 12.21 1.03
C LEU A 68 2.06 13.17 -0.15
N THR A 69 2.61 12.83 -1.30
CA THR A 69 2.38 13.51 -2.58
C THR A 69 1.69 12.53 -3.53
N TRP A 70 0.84 13.03 -4.41
CA TRP A 70 0.13 12.19 -5.37
C TRP A 70 0.07 12.86 -6.74
N ASP A 71 0.13 12.05 -7.78
CA ASP A 71 -0.04 12.44 -9.17
C ASP A 71 -1.12 11.56 -9.82
N ALA A 72 -2.15 12.22 -10.35
CA ALA A 72 -3.30 11.62 -11.03
C ALA A 72 -4.14 12.76 -11.64
N ASP A 73 -4.87 12.48 -12.72
CA ASP A 73 -5.71 13.45 -13.42
C ASP A 73 -7.13 13.61 -12.81
N CYS A 74 -7.42 12.90 -11.72
CA CYS A 74 -8.69 12.90 -11.01
C CYS A 74 -8.61 13.64 -9.66
N ARG A 75 -9.72 13.66 -8.91
CA ARG A 75 -9.74 14.08 -7.48
C ARG A 75 -10.06 12.87 -6.59
N PRO A 76 -9.05 12.10 -6.18
CA PRO A 76 -9.30 10.87 -5.46
C PRO A 76 -9.42 11.07 -3.96
N THR A 77 -10.04 10.10 -3.32
CA THR A 77 -9.84 9.77 -1.91
C THR A 77 -8.64 8.86 -1.80
N ILE A 78 -7.64 9.26 -1.02
CA ILE A 78 -6.43 8.47 -0.77
C ILE A 78 -6.57 7.83 0.60
N SER A 79 -6.32 6.52 0.70
CA SER A 79 -6.38 5.78 1.96
C SER A 79 -5.11 4.99 2.23
N LEU A 80 -4.76 4.88 3.52
CA LEU A 80 -3.69 4.01 4.03
C LEU A 80 -4.31 3.03 5.01
N THR A 81 -4.41 1.76 4.62
CA THR A 81 -5.12 0.73 5.39
C THR A 81 -4.12 -0.30 5.94
N PRO A 82 -4.10 -0.59 7.26
CA PRO A 82 -3.24 -1.62 7.82
C PRO A 82 -3.51 -2.99 7.19
N ALA A 83 -2.45 -3.69 6.76
CA ALA A 83 -2.56 -4.97 6.08
C ALA A 83 -2.93 -6.14 6.99
N ASP A 84 -2.73 -5.99 8.30
CA ASP A 84 -3.23 -6.88 9.35
C ASP A 84 -4.74 -6.73 9.61
N GLY A 85 -5.39 -5.81 8.91
CA GLY A 85 -6.81 -5.51 8.99
C GLY A 85 -7.12 -4.35 9.95
N GLY A 86 -8.28 -3.73 9.78
CA GLY A 86 -8.71 -2.59 10.58
C GLY A 86 -9.30 -1.46 9.74
N GLU A 87 -9.58 -0.34 10.39
CA GLU A 87 -9.98 0.89 9.72
C GLU A 87 -8.75 1.57 9.09
N ALA A 88 -8.97 2.40 8.07
CA ALA A 88 -7.90 3.16 7.44
C ALA A 88 -7.22 4.07 8.48
N ALA A 89 -5.91 3.94 8.63
CA ALA A 89 -5.10 4.81 9.49
C ALA A 89 -5.05 6.25 8.96
N TYR A 90 -5.31 6.41 7.66
CA TYR A 90 -5.50 7.68 7.00
C TYR A 90 -6.52 7.53 5.87
N SER A 91 -7.43 8.48 5.72
CA SER A 91 -8.33 8.57 4.57
C SER A 91 -8.72 10.04 4.36
N ALA A 92 -8.48 10.58 3.17
CA ALA A 92 -8.90 11.93 2.83
C ALA A 92 -9.01 12.15 1.31
N THR A 93 -9.82 13.12 0.91
CA THR A 93 -9.88 13.66 -0.45
C THR A 93 -9.09 14.98 -0.52
N PRO A 94 -7.77 14.94 -0.76
CA PRO A 94 -6.94 16.14 -0.67
C PRO A 94 -7.26 17.16 -1.77
N SER A 95 -7.31 18.44 -1.40
CA SER A 95 -7.47 19.55 -2.35
C SER A 95 -6.14 20.00 -2.98
N LEU A 96 -5.01 19.60 -2.39
CA LEU A 96 -3.65 19.88 -2.83
C LEU A 96 -2.96 18.59 -3.28
N LYS A 97 -1.92 18.72 -4.13
CA LYS A 97 -1.08 17.60 -4.59
C LYS A 97 -0.15 17.02 -3.51
N PHE A 98 -0.28 17.50 -2.28
CA PHE A 98 0.38 16.93 -1.12
C PHE A 98 -0.44 17.11 0.15
N VAL A 99 -0.22 16.23 1.12
CA VAL A 99 -0.78 16.26 2.46
C VAL A 99 0.23 15.73 3.46
N VAL A 100 -0.03 15.97 4.74
CA VAL A 100 0.78 15.43 5.83
C VAL A 100 -0.04 14.39 6.58
N VAL A 101 0.48 13.18 6.62
CA VAL A 101 -0.04 12.09 7.44
C VAL A 101 0.72 12.09 8.76
N ASN A 102 0.01 12.16 9.88
CA ASN A 102 0.64 12.24 11.21
C ASN A 102 0.44 10.93 11.97
N GLY A 103 1.50 10.45 12.61
CA GLY A 103 1.40 9.40 13.62
C GLY A 103 1.03 8.03 13.05
N LEU A 104 1.52 7.67 11.87
CA LEU A 104 1.40 6.29 11.41
C LEU A 104 2.20 5.38 12.35
N ALA A 105 1.64 4.23 12.67
CA ALA A 105 2.37 3.17 13.36
C ALA A 105 3.35 2.50 12.37
N ALA A 106 4.36 1.81 12.90
CA ALA A 106 5.18 0.95 12.07
C ALA A 106 4.34 -0.26 11.65
N GLY A 107 4.31 -0.58 10.36
CA GLY A 107 3.42 -1.63 9.87
C GLY A 107 3.43 -1.79 8.35
N LEU A 108 2.72 -2.81 7.90
CA LEU A 108 2.41 -3.02 6.49
C LEU A 108 1.10 -2.29 6.17
N TYR A 109 1.08 -1.52 5.09
CA TYR A 109 -0.08 -0.75 4.67
C TYR A 109 -0.42 -1.01 3.20
N PHE A 110 -1.70 -1.15 2.90
CA PHE A 110 -2.23 -0.95 1.56
C PHE A 110 -2.39 0.55 1.32
N VAL A 111 -2.00 0.99 0.12
CA VAL A 111 -2.16 2.36 -0.34
C VAL A 111 -3.14 2.32 -1.50
N ASP A 112 -4.31 2.89 -1.29
CA ASP A 112 -5.38 2.90 -2.28
C ASP A 112 -5.76 4.32 -2.67
N LEU A 113 -6.17 4.46 -3.92
CA LEU A 113 -6.62 5.71 -4.52
C LEU A 113 -8.00 5.45 -5.14
N GLU A 114 -9.04 5.92 -4.47
CA GLU A 114 -10.43 5.75 -4.89
C GLU A 114 -10.93 7.03 -5.59
N GLY A 115 -11.42 6.89 -6.81
CA GLY A 115 -12.08 7.98 -7.53
C GLY A 115 -12.53 7.52 -8.90
N ASP A 116 -13.60 8.12 -9.40
CA ASP A 116 -14.05 7.86 -10.77
C ASP A 116 -12.95 8.33 -11.74
N ASP A 117 -12.64 7.49 -12.73
CA ASP A 117 -11.72 7.77 -13.83
C ASP A 117 -10.27 8.12 -13.41
N CYS A 118 -9.84 7.68 -12.22
CA CYS A 118 -8.43 7.70 -11.87
C CYS A 118 -7.73 6.58 -12.66
N GLY A 119 -7.17 6.93 -13.82
CA GLY A 119 -6.36 6.03 -14.65
C GLY A 119 -5.03 5.69 -13.98
N ASP A 120 -3.92 5.93 -14.67
CA ASP A 120 -2.60 5.77 -14.06
C ASP A 120 -2.39 6.82 -12.96
N TRP A 121 -1.82 6.37 -11.84
CA TRP A 121 -1.54 7.22 -10.70
C TRP A 121 -0.25 6.81 -9.99
N GLU A 122 0.33 7.77 -9.27
CA GLU A 122 1.49 7.56 -8.41
C GLU A 122 1.28 8.27 -7.06
N ILE A 123 1.61 7.59 -5.97
CA ILE A 123 1.69 8.15 -4.62
C ILE A 123 3.11 7.99 -4.11
N SER A 124 3.66 9.07 -3.58
CA SER A 124 4.96 9.05 -2.90
C SER A 124 4.80 9.48 -1.44
N LEU A 125 5.34 8.67 -0.53
CA LEU A 125 5.41 8.90 0.90
C LEU A 125 6.87 9.14 1.29
N THR A 126 7.14 10.22 2.02
CA THR A 126 8.49 10.50 2.56
C THR A 126 8.38 10.91 4.02
N SER A 127 9.11 10.21 4.87
CA SER A 127 9.23 10.46 6.30
C SER A 127 9.80 11.85 6.54
N MET A 128 9.32 12.52 7.60
CA MET A 128 9.68 13.89 7.98
C MET A 128 10.21 13.97 9.41
#